data_AF-A0A966Z0G1-F1
#
_entry.id   AF-A0A966Z0G1-F1
#
_cell.length_a   1.000
_cell.length_b   1.000
_cell.length_c   1.000
_cell.angle_alpha   90.00
_cell.angle_beta   90.00
_cell.angle_gamma   90.00
#
_symmetry.space_group_name_H-M   'P 1'
#
loop_
_entity.id
_entity.type
_entity.pdbx_description
1 polymer ?
#
loop_
_entity_poly.entity_id
_entity_poly.type
_entity_poly.pdbx_seq_one_letter_code
_entity_poly.pdbx_strand_id
1 'polypeptide(L)'
;TIPMAIDSLIWRILIFYLGALMVILAIFPWNEVGQQGSPFVAMFERIGLREAAGIINFVVITAALSACNAGVFSGGRLLYALSANGYAPKSFITLSRTGVPHRAVIGTVCVPMVGVVLNYFVPEKAFHYMMAAVTFVGLMVWISILYTHFRFRASLSKDQLAQLSYRAPWWPYSSWFALAFIALVIVLMSFHEDARMALIVGPILLTIYLILYFVLGINKKHVLQLGEQK
;
A
#
# COMPACT_ATOMS: atom_id res chain seq x y z
N THR A 1 -13.55 19.04 -1.24
CA THR A 1 -14.17 18.04 -0.34
C THR A 1 -13.63 16.65 -0.69
N ILE A 2 -13.75 15.67 0.22
CA ILE A 2 -13.24 14.30 0.00
C ILE A 2 -13.76 13.67 -1.32
N PRO A 3 -15.07 13.78 -1.68
CA PRO A 3 -15.58 13.21 -2.93
C PRO A 3 -14.91 13.77 -4.19
N MET A 4 -14.76 15.10 -4.26
CA MET A 4 -14.11 15.77 -5.41
C MET A 4 -12.66 15.32 -5.60
N ALA A 5 -11.93 15.08 -4.50
CA ALA A 5 -10.57 14.57 -4.57
C ALA A 5 -10.54 13.15 -5.15
N ILE A 6 -11.46 12.27 -4.72
CA ILE A 6 -11.60 10.90 -5.22
C ILE A 6 -11.89 10.90 -6.73
N ASP A 7 -12.86 11.69 -7.18
CA ASP A 7 -13.25 11.71 -8.59
C ASP A 7 -12.13 12.29 -9.48
N SER A 8 -11.39 13.29 -8.98
CA SER A 8 -10.24 13.84 -9.69
C SER A 8 -9.06 12.87 -9.79
N LEU A 9 -8.93 11.93 -8.84
CA LEU A 9 -7.84 10.97 -8.79
C LEU A 9 -7.85 10.05 -10.01
N ILE A 10 -9.04 9.64 -10.47
CA ILE A 10 -9.20 8.75 -11.62
C ILE A 10 -8.55 9.36 -12.86
N TRP A 11 -8.93 10.60 -13.21
CA TRP A 11 -8.37 11.29 -14.38
C TRP A 11 -6.88 11.55 -14.26
N ARG A 12 -6.39 11.82 -13.04
CA ARG A 12 -4.95 11.97 -12.79
C ARG A 12 -4.19 10.66 -13.06
N ILE A 13 -4.72 9.52 -12.62
CA ILE A 13 -4.11 8.20 -12.91
C ILE A 13 -4.14 7.92 -14.41
N LEU A 14 -5.27 8.18 -15.09
CA LEU A 14 -5.37 7.97 -16.53
C LEU A 14 -4.35 8.82 -17.30
N ILE A 15 -4.27 10.12 -17.03
CA ILE A 15 -3.42 11.05 -17.78
C ILE A 15 -1.95 10.89 -17.39
N PHE A 16 -1.62 10.96 -16.10
CA PHE A 16 -0.23 10.99 -15.64
C PHE A 16 0.41 9.61 -15.59
N TYR A 17 -0.36 8.55 -15.34
CA TYR A 17 0.17 7.19 -15.24
C TYR A 17 0.06 6.45 -16.58
N LEU A 18 -1.14 6.27 -17.12
CA LEU A 18 -1.30 5.55 -18.40
C LEU A 18 -0.77 6.36 -19.58
N GLY A 19 -0.97 7.68 -19.59
CA GLY A 19 -0.41 8.54 -20.64
C GLY A 19 1.12 8.51 -20.67
N ALA A 20 1.77 8.65 -19.51
CA ALA A 20 3.24 8.55 -19.44
C ALA A 20 3.74 7.15 -19.82
N LEU A 21 3.07 6.08 -19.36
CA LEU A 21 3.42 4.71 -19.72
C LEU A 21 3.29 4.47 -21.22
N MET A 22 2.23 4.96 -21.86
CA MET A 22 2.04 4.87 -23.31
C MET A 22 3.19 5.53 -24.07
N VAL A 23 3.62 6.73 -23.66
CA VAL A 23 4.76 7.42 -24.27
C VAL A 23 6.04 6.62 -24.10
N ILE A 24 6.29 6.09 -22.90
CA ILE A 24 7.47 5.25 -22.65
C ILE A 24 7.44 4.01 -23.53
N LEU A 25 6.33 3.28 -23.59
CA LEU A 25 6.21 2.03 -24.35
C LEU A 25 6.19 2.24 -25.87
N ALA A 26 5.85 3.44 -26.35
CA ALA A 26 5.97 3.80 -27.75
C ALA A 26 7.44 4.00 -28.17
N ILE A 27 8.31 4.32 -27.21
CA ILE A 27 9.73 4.64 -27.46
C ILE A 27 10.63 3.46 -27.05
N PHE A 28 10.29 2.76 -25.96
CA PHE A 28 11.03 1.63 -25.43
C PHE A 28 10.24 0.33 -25.58
N PRO A 29 10.90 -0.73 -26.06
CA PRO A 29 10.25 -2.03 -26.14
C PRO A 29 9.98 -2.52 -24.72
N TRP A 30 8.75 -2.96 -24.50
CA TRP A 30 8.19 -3.33 -23.20
C TRP A 30 8.99 -4.40 -22.42
N ASN A 31 9.84 -5.17 -23.11
CA ASN A 31 10.71 -6.21 -22.56
C ASN A 31 12.05 -5.70 -22.00
N GLU A 32 12.48 -4.48 -22.34
CA GLU A 32 13.74 -3.88 -21.86
C GLU A 32 13.52 -2.85 -20.74
N VAL A 33 12.26 -2.47 -20.48
CA VAL A 33 11.91 -1.45 -19.48
C VAL A 33 12.20 -1.95 -18.06
N GLY A 34 13.01 -1.21 -17.31
CA GLY A 34 13.29 -1.47 -15.89
C GLY A 34 14.56 -2.26 -15.59
N GLN A 35 15.31 -2.71 -16.60
CA GLN A 35 16.56 -3.45 -16.39
C GLN A 35 17.77 -2.57 -16.05
N GLN A 36 17.73 -1.27 -16.37
CA GLN A 36 18.85 -0.32 -16.17
C GLN A 36 18.46 0.93 -15.35
N GLY A 37 17.53 0.78 -14.40
CA GLY A 37 17.07 1.88 -13.54
C GLY A 37 15.80 2.56 -14.06
N SER A 38 15.62 3.84 -13.75
CA SER A 38 14.38 4.58 -14.06
C SER A 38 14.18 4.67 -15.58
N PRO A 39 13.05 4.17 -16.12
CA PRO A 39 12.74 4.24 -17.55
C PRO A 39 12.74 5.68 -18.10
N PHE A 40 12.37 6.66 -17.26
CA PHE A 40 12.41 8.07 -17.63
C PHE A 40 13.84 8.57 -17.81
N VAL A 41 14.76 8.18 -16.93
CA VAL A 41 16.18 8.56 -17.03
C VAL A 41 16.81 7.90 -18.26
N ALA A 42 16.59 6.58 -18.42
CA ALA A 42 17.09 5.82 -19.56
C ALA A 42 16.59 6.38 -20.91
N MET A 43 15.36 6.89 -20.95
CA MET A 43 14.81 7.57 -22.13
C MET A 43 15.60 8.83 -22.50
N PHE A 44 15.81 9.74 -21.56
CA PHE A 44 16.54 10.98 -21.84
C PHE A 44 18.02 10.73 -22.17
N GLU A 45 18.64 9.71 -21.58
CA GLU A 45 20.01 9.31 -21.93
C GLU A 45 20.12 8.80 -23.36
N ARG A 46 19.20 7.92 -23.80
CA ARG A 46 19.22 7.38 -25.18
C ARG A 46 18.93 8.43 -26.26
N ILE A 47 18.15 9.47 -25.95
CA ILE A 47 17.87 10.59 -26.87
C ILE A 47 19.04 11.60 -26.89
N GLY A 48 20.06 11.42 -26.05
CA GLY A 48 21.26 12.28 -26.00
C GLY A 48 21.13 13.49 -25.07
N LEU A 49 20.07 13.57 -24.26
CA LEU A 49 19.78 14.67 -23.34
C LEU A 49 20.26 14.33 -21.92
N ARG A 50 21.57 14.16 -21.75
CA ARG A 50 22.18 13.72 -20.46
C ARG A 50 21.89 14.69 -19.30
N GLU A 51 21.88 16.00 -19.56
CA GLU A 51 21.53 17.00 -18.55
C GLU A 51 20.08 16.87 -18.07
N ALA A 52 19.15 16.57 -19.00
CA ALA A 52 17.75 16.33 -18.65
C ALA A 52 17.60 15.05 -17.83
N ALA A 53 18.35 14.00 -18.15
CA ALA A 53 18.37 12.74 -17.39
C ALA A 53 18.80 12.97 -15.92
N GLY A 54 19.82 13.81 -15.69
CA GLY A 54 20.27 14.19 -14.34
C GLY A 54 19.18 14.92 -13.54
N ILE A 55 18.49 15.88 -14.16
CA ILE A 55 17.37 16.61 -13.53
C ILE A 55 16.23 15.65 -13.18
N ILE A 56 15.86 14.75 -14.09
CA ILE A 56 14.81 13.76 -13.85
C ILE A 56 15.18 12.83 -12.71
N ASN A 57 16.43 12.35 -12.66
CA ASN A 57 16.88 11.50 -11.56
C ASN A 57 16.80 12.24 -10.21
N PHE A 58 17.23 13.50 -10.15
CA PHE A 58 17.10 14.33 -8.95
C PHE A 58 15.64 14.49 -8.50
N VAL A 59 14.72 14.74 -9.43
CA VAL A 59 13.28 14.84 -9.15
C VAL A 59 12.73 13.51 -8.62
N VAL A 60 13.10 12.38 -9.24
CA VAL A 60 12.64 11.04 -8.84
C VAL A 60 13.12 10.70 -7.43
N ILE A 61 14.39 10.93 -7.11
CA ILE A 61 14.93 10.67 -5.76
C ILE A 61 14.25 11.56 -4.73
N THR A 62 14.09 12.85 -5.03
CA THR A 62 13.42 13.80 -4.11
C THR A 62 11.95 13.42 -3.88
N ALA A 63 11.25 12.99 -4.93
CA ALA A 63 9.88 12.50 -4.84
C ALA A 63 9.79 11.21 -4.01
N ALA A 64 10.73 10.28 -4.21
CA ALA A 64 10.82 9.05 -3.42
C ALA A 64 11.05 9.35 -1.93
N LEU A 65 11.99 10.25 -1.60
CA LEU A 65 12.24 10.68 -0.21
C LEU A 65 11.01 11.33 0.43
N SER A 66 10.29 12.17 -0.32
CA SER A 66 9.04 12.79 0.14
C SER A 66 7.95 11.73 0.42
N ALA A 67 7.79 10.76 -0.48
CA ALA A 67 6.86 9.64 -0.30
C ALA A 67 7.24 8.78 0.92
N CYS A 68 8.53 8.51 1.14
CA CYS A 68 9.02 7.80 2.33
C CYS A 68 8.67 8.56 3.61
N ASN A 69 8.90 9.88 3.67
CA ASN A 69 8.56 10.69 4.82
C ASN A 69 7.06 10.66 5.13
N ALA A 70 6.21 10.82 4.11
CA ALA A 70 4.76 10.72 4.27
C ALA A 70 4.33 9.31 4.73
N GLY A 71 4.95 8.26 4.18
CA GLY A 71 4.69 6.86 4.54
C GLY A 71 5.03 6.56 6.01
N VAL A 72 6.20 6.97 6.48
CA VAL A 72 6.62 6.80 7.88
C VAL A 72 5.67 7.53 8.83
N PHE A 73 5.29 8.77 8.52
CA PHE A 73 4.40 9.54 9.36
C PHE A 73 2.98 8.95 9.40
N SER A 74 2.45 8.56 8.25
CA SER A 74 1.14 7.91 8.13
C SER A 74 1.12 6.57 8.86
N GLY A 75 2.15 5.74 8.68
CA GLY A 75 2.32 4.47 9.37
C GLY A 75 2.40 4.63 10.89
N GLY A 76 3.13 5.64 11.38
CA GLY A 76 3.19 5.96 12.81
C GLY A 76 1.82 6.36 13.38
N ARG A 77 1.02 7.15 12.64
CA ARG A 77 -0.36 7.49 13.04
C ARG A 77 -1.31 6.30 13.01
N LEU A 78 -1.15 5.41 12.03
CA LEU A 78 -1.91 4.15 11.96
C LEU A 78 -1.57 3.25 13.16
N LEU A 79 -0.28 3.10 13.49
CA LEU A 79 0.16 2.33 14.64
C LEU A 79 -0.31 2.93 15.97
N TYR A 80 -0.31 4.26 16.09
CA TYR A 80 -0.93 4.97 17.20
C TYR A 80 -2.43 4.64 17.32
N ALA A 81 -3.18 4.75 16.22
CA ALA A 81 -4.63 4.48 16.21
C ALA A 81 -4.93 3.02 16.57
N LEU A 82 -4.14 2.06 16.07
CA LEU A 82 -4.24 0.65 16.46
C LEU A 82 -3.98 0.46 17.95
N SER A 83 -3.01 1.17 18.51
CA SER A 83 -2.65 1.08 19.93
C SER A 83 -3.72 1.70 20.83
N ALA A 84 -4.31 2.81 20.40
CA ALA A 84 -5.44 3.45 21.07
C ALA A 84 -6.68 2.54 21.11
N ASN A 85 -6.93 1.81 20.02
CA ASN A 85 -8.03 0.84 19.92
C ASN A 85 -7.69 -0.55 20.51
N GLY A 86 -6.56 -0.70 21.21
CA GLY A 86 -6.17 -1.96 21.87
C GLY A 86 -5.59 -3.04 20.96
N TYR A 87 -5.46 -2.78 19.65
CA TYR A 87 -4.91 -3.70 18.64
C TYR A 87 -3.37 -3.68 18.54
N ALA A 88 -2.69 -2.85 19.32
CA ALA A 88 -1.22 -2.80 19.38
C ALA A 88 -0.75 -2.46 20.82
N PRO A 89 0.56 -2.63 21.14
CA PRO A 89 1.10 -2.33 22.46
C PRO A 89 0.82 -0.89 22.91
N LYS A 90 0.39 -0.72 24.17
CA LYS A 90 0.05 0.60 24.75
C LYS A 90 1.21 1.59 24.73
N SER A 91 2.46 1.11 24.60
CA SER A 91 3.66 1.96 24.51
C SER A 91 3.63 2.95 23.34
N PHE A 92 2.87 2.67 22.27
CA PHE A 92 2.78 3.52 21.08
C PHE A 92 1.67 4.60 21.16
N ILE A 93 0.87 4.63 22.23
CA ILE A 93 -0.19 5.64 22.41
C ILE A 93 0.34 7.01 22.88
N THR A 94 1.62 7.12 23.23
CA THR A 94 2.16 8.37 23.80
C THR A 94 2.44 9.41 22.71
N LEU A 95 1.81 10.58 22.84
CA LEU A 95 2.09 11.75 21.99
C LEU A 95 3.25 12.59 22.56
N SER A 96 4.04 13.20 21.68
CA SER A 96 5.03 14.22 22.03
C SER A 96 4.37 15.56 22.36
N ARG A 97 5.15 16.52 22.87
CA ARG A 97 4.71 17.91 23.08
C ARG A 97 4.20 18.59 21.79
N THR A 98 4.65 18.13 20.63
CA THR A 98 4.26 18.62 19.31
C THR A 98 3.08 17.86 18.70
N GLY A 99 2.43 16.96 19.44
CA GLY A 99 1.26 16.20 18.96
C GLY A 99 1.59 15.06 18.01
N VAL A 100 2.85 14.60 17.97
CA VAL A 100 3.30 13.50 17.10
C VAL A 100 3.52 12.23 17.92
N PRO A 101 3.01 11.05 17.50
CA PRO A 101 3.24 9.79 18.22
C PRO A 101 4.68 9.28 17.99
N HIS A 102 5.65 9.94 18.61
CA HIS A 102 7.08 9.73 18.36
C HIS A 102 7.54 8.27 18.49
N ARG A 103 7.06 7.54 19.50
CA ARG A 103 7.39 6.11 19.69
C ARG A 103 6.86 5.24 18.54
N ALA A 104 5.66 5.54 18.06
CA ALA A 104 5.06 4.82 16.94
C ALA A 104 5.83 5.11 15.65
N VAL A 105 6.19 6.39 15.41
CA VAL A 105 7.01 6.81 14.27
C VAL A 105 8.37 6.11 14.27
N ILE A 106 9.08 6.10 15.40
CA ILE A 106 10.37 5.39 15.53
C ILE A 106 10.19 3.90 15.23
N GLY A 107 9.16 3.27 15.78
CA GLY A 107 8.84 1.86 15.49
C GLY A 107 8.61 1.62 13.99
N THR A 108 7.89 2.51 13.31
CA THR A 108 7.67 2.45 11.85
C THR A 108 8.95 2.65 11.04
N VAL A 109 9.95 3.39 11.54
CA VAL A 109 11.28 3.54 10.89
C VAL A 109 12.16 2.32 11.09
N CYS A 110 12.10 1.67 12.26
CA CYS A 110 12.93 0.50 12.55
C CYS A 110 12.69 -0.66 11.58
N VAL A 111 11.44 -0.88 11.16
CA VAL A 111 11.07 -1.98 10.25
C VAL A 111 11.75 -1.89 8.87
N PRO A 112 11.62 -0.80 8.09
CA PRO A 112 12.32 -0.66 6.81
C PRO A 112 13.84 -0.62 6.98
N MET A 113 14.37 -0.18 8.13
CA MET A 113 15.81 -0.22 8.39
C MET A 113 16.38 -1.65 8.41
N VAL A 114 15.60 -2.63 8.91
CA VAL A 114 15.97 -4.05 8.78
C VAL A 114 16.05 -4.46 7.30
N GLY A 115 15.14 -3.96 6.47
CA GLY A 115 15.17 -4.15 5.02
C GLY A 115 16.42 -3.55 4.37
N VAL A 116 16.86 -2.37 4.81
CA VAL A 116 18.12 -1.75 4.32
C VAL A 116 19.33 -2.59 4.69
N VAL A 117 19.40 -3.08 5.93
CA VAL A 117 20.49 -3.97 6.38
C VAL A 117 20.47 -5.28 5.58
N LEU A 118 19.30 -5.88 5.37
CA LEU A 118 19.17 -7.09 4.56
C LEU A 118 19.60 -6.85 3.11
N ASN A 119 19.26 -5.70 2.54
CA ASN A 119 19.65 -5.32 1.18
C ASN A 119 21.16 -5.12 1.04
N TYR A 120 21.85 -4.70 2.11
CA TYR A 120 23.31 -4.60 2.12
C TYR A 120 23.98 -5.98 2.02
N PHE A 121 23.43 -7.00 2.69
CA PHE A 121 24.03 -8.35 2.71
C PHE A 121 23.61 -9.23 1.53
N VAL A 122 22.38 -9.10 1.03
CA VAL A 122 21.84 -9.95 -0.04
C VAL A 122 21.03 -9.11 -1.05
N PRO A 123 21.68 -8.18 -1.78
CA PRO A 123 20.99 -7.19 -2.61
C PRO A 123 20.14 -7.83 -3.70
N GLU A 124 20.63 -8.90 -4.34
CA GLU A 124 19.95 -9.54 -5.46
C GLU A 124 18.61 -10.17 -5.06
N LYS A 125 18.51 -10.81 -3.88
CA LYS A 125 17.29 -11.51 -3.45
C LYS A 125 16.40 -10.68 -2.53
N ALA A 126 16.99 -9.76 -1.75
CA ALA A 126 16.26 -8.97 -0.76
C ALA A 126 15.16 -8.11 -1.42
N PHE A 127 15.48 -7.48 -2.56
CA PHE A 127 14.50 -6.69 -3.30
C PHE A 127 13.31 -7.55 -3.77
N HIS A 128 13.59 -8.71 -4.39
CA HIS A 128 12.54 -9.60 -4.88
C HIS A 128 11.64 -10.12 -3.76
N TYR A 129 12.20 -10.54 -2.62
CA TYR A 129 11.39 -11.00 -1.48
C TYR A 129 10.59 -9.86 -0.83
N MET A 130 11.16 -8.66 -0.75
CA MET A 130 10.44 -7.49 -0.24
C MET A 130 9.26 -7.12 -1.14
N MET A 131 9.48 -7.07 -2.46
CA MET A 131 8.43 -6.81 -3.45
C MET A 131 7.34 -7.88 -3.40
N ALA A 132 7.71 -9.15 -3.28
CA ALA A 132 6.78 -10.25 -3.10
C ALA A 132 5.91 -10.08 -1.85
N ALA A 133 6.53 -9.73 -0.70
CA ALA A 133 5.84 -9.48 0.56
C ALA A 133 4.85 -8.31 0.47
N VAL A 134 5.30 -7.16 -0.06
CA VAL A 134 4.46 -5.96 -0.22
C VAL A 134 3.29 -6.22 -1.16
N THR A 135 3.54 -6.92 -2.28
CA THR A 135 2.49 -7.26 -3.25
C THR A 135 1.40 -8.11 -2.60
N PHE A 136 1.78 -9.14 -1.85
CA PHE A 136 0.82 -9.99 -1.15
C PHE A 136 0.03 -9.22 -0.09
N VAL A 137 0.70 -8.43 0.76
CA VAL A 137 0.03 -7.59 1.77
C VAL A 137 -0.94 -6.62 1.11
N GLY A 138 -0.56 -6.00 -0.01
CA GLY A 138 -1.42 -5.11 -0.79
C GLY A 138 -2.69 -5.81 -1.28
N LEU A 139 -2.57 -7.02 -1.85
CA LEU A 139 -3.72 -7.82 -2.27
C LEU A 139 -4.65 -8.13 -1.09
N MET A 140 -4.10 -8.54 0.05
CA MET A 140 -4.88 -8.83 1.25
C MET A 140 -5.62 -7.60 1.78
N VAL A 141 -4.98 -6.42 1.74
CA VAL A 141 -5.63 -5.15 2.11
C VAL A 141 -6.81 -4.86 1.19
N TRP A 142 -6.63 -4.98 -0.13
CA TRP A 142 -7.73 -4.74 -1.08
C TRP A 142 -8.89 -5.72 -0.91
N ILE A 143 -8.60 -7.01 -0.72
CA ILE A 143 -9.63 -8.03 -0.43
C ILE A 143 -10.37 -7.67 0.86
N SER A 144 -9.66 -7.27 1.91
CA SER A 144 -10.24 -6.89 3.20
C SER A 144 -11.12 -5.64 3.08
N ILE A 145 -10.71 -4.65 2.31
CA ILE A 145 -11.49 -3.44 2.02
C ILE A 145 -12.78 -3.82 1.30
N LEU A 146 -12.72 -4.61 0.23
CA LEU A 146 -13.90 -5.04 -0.53
C LEU A 146 -14.85 -5.87 0.33
N TYR A 147 -14.32 -6.82 1.10
CA TYR A 147 -15.11 -7.64 2.01
C TYR A 147 -15.83 -6.79 3.06
N THR A 148 -15.09 -5.86 3.69
CA THR A 148 -15.66 -4.93 4.67
C THR A 148 -16.69 -4.01 4.02
N HIS A 149 -16.48 -3.57 2.79
CA HIS A 149 -17.44 -2.76 2.05
C HIS A 149 -18.75 -3.53 1.78
N PHE A 150 -18.68 -4.82 1.41
CA PHE A 150 -19.88 -5.68 1.30
C PHE A 150 -20.62 -5.82 2.63
N ARG A 151 -19.90 -6.12 3.71
CA ARG A 151 -20.49 -6.24 5.05
C ARG A 151 -21.11 -4.93 5.53
N PHE A 152 -20.43 -3.81 5.31
CA PHE A 152 -20.91 -2.47 5.64
C PHE A 152 -22.22 -2.17 4.92
N ARG A 153 -22.28 -2.39 3.61
CA ARG A 153 -23.50 -2.19 2.82
C ARG A 153 -24.64 -3.13 3.23
N ALA A 154 -24.33 -4.37 3.59
CA ALA A 154 -25.31 -5.34 4.09
C ALA A 154 -25.83 -5.01 5.50
N SER A 155 -25.03 -4.32 6.33
CA SER A 155 -25.43 -3.93 7.70
C SER A 155 -26.31 -2.68 7.78
N LEU A 156 -26.39 -1.87 6.71
CA LEU A 156 -27.14 -0.61 6.70
C LEU A 156 -28.62 -0.85 6.36
N SER A 157 -29.50 -0.08 7.01
CA SER A 157 -30.91 -0.02 6.60
C SER A 157 -31.08 0.77 5.30
N LYS A 158 -32.26 0.62 4.65
CA LYS A 158 -32.56 1.35 3.40
C LYS A 158 -32.49 2.87 3.57
N ASP A 159 -32.92 3.39 4.73
CA ASP A 159 -32.90 4.82 5.04
C ASP A 159 -31.48 5.33 5.27
N GLN A 160 -30.64 4.56 5.97
CA GLN A 160 -29.22 4.89 6.13
C GLN A 160 -28.49 4.85 4.78
N LEU A 161 -28.85 3.91 3.91
CA LEU A 161 -28.29 3.85 2.56
C LEU A 161 -28.62 5.10 1.73
N ALA A 162 -29.82 5.66 1.91
CA ALA A 162 -30.25 6.87 1.24
C ALA A 162 -29.48 8.11 1.71
N GLN A 163 -29.03 8.14 2.97
CA GLN A 163 -28.29 9.25 3.56
C GLN A 163 -26.78 9.27 3.25
N LEU A 164 -26.25 8.26 2.53
CA LEU A 164 -24.82 8.26 2.17
C LEU A 164 -24.45 9.46 1.29
N SER A 165 -23.54 10.30 1.79
CA SER A 165 -23.02 11.48 1.07
C SER A 165 -22.23 11.12 -0.19
N TYR A 166 -21.64 9.92 -0.26
CA TYR A 166 -20.93 9.41 -1.43
C TYR A 166 -21.35 7.97 -1.69
N ARG A 167 -21.85 7.70 -2.89
CA ARG A 167 -22.34 6.38 -3.29
C ARG A 167 -21.40 5.79 -4.33
N ALA A 168 -20.91 4.57 -4.05
CA ALA A 168 -20.11 3.84 -5.02
C ALA A 168 -20.87 3.67 -6.35
N PRO A 169 -20.27 4.04 -7.50
CA PRO A 169 -20.89 3.85 -8.80
C PRO A 169 -21.09 2.36 -9.09
N TRP A 170 -22.22 2.03 -9.74
CA TRP A 170 -22.57 0.68 -10.18
C TRP A 170 -22.56 -0.41 -9.09
N TRP A 171 -22.93 -0.05 -7.86
CA TRP A 171 -23.14 -1.04 -6.80
C TRP A 171 -24.24 -2.05 -7.17
N PRO A 172 -24.07 -3.37 -6.92
CA PRO A 172 -22.91 -4.07 -6.34
C PRO A 172 -21.89 -4.60 -7.37
N TYR A 173 -22.18 -4.46 -8.67
CA TYR A 173 -21.37 -5.01 -9.76
C TYR A 173 -19.93 -4.52 -9.75
N SER A 174 -19.69 -3.25 -9.41
CA SER A 174 -18.33 -2.68 -9.34
C SER A 174 -17.43 -3.38 -8.31
N SER A 175 -17.98 -3.77 -7.15
CA SER A 175 -17.20 -4.46 -6.11
C SER A 175 -16.95 -5.93 -6.46
N TRP A 176 -17.91 -6.58 -7.13
CA TRP A 176 -17.70 -7.93 -7.68
C TRP A 176 -16.66 -7.95 -8.79
N PHE A 177 -16.71 -6.96 -9.70
CA PHE A 177 -15.71 -6.80 -10.75
C PHE A 177 -14.31 -6.60 -10.17
N ALA A 178 -14.15 -5.74 -9.15
CA ALA A 178 -12.87 -5.53 -8.49
C ALA A 178 -12.34 -6.82 -7.84
N LEU A 179 -13.20 -7.61 -7.20
CA LEU A 179 -12.82 -8.89 -6.59
C LEU A 179 -12.41 -9.92 -7.65
N ALA A 180 -13.16 -10.01 -8.75
CA ALA A 180 -12.83 -10.88 -9.89
C ALA A 180 -11.50 -10.46 -10.53
N PHE A 181 -11.23 -9.16 -10.64
CA PHE A 181 -9.97 -8.65 -11.16
C PHE A 181 -8.78 -9.00 -10.25
N ILE A 182 -8.94 -8.89 -8.93
CA ILE A 182 -7.93 -9.36 -7.97
C ILE A 182 -7.68 -10.86 -8.11
N ALA A 183 -8.74 -11.67 -8.26
CA ALA A 183 -8.62 -13.11 -8.48
C ALA A 183 -7.87 -13.42 -9.79
N LEU A 184 -8.16 -12.68 -10.87
CA LEU A 184 -7.43 -12.79 -12.13
C LEU A 184 -5.94 -12.46 -11.95
N VAL A 185 -5.61 -11.37 -11.24
CA VAL A 185 -4.21 -11.02 -10.95
C VAL A 185 -3.50 -12.14 -10.20
N ILE A 186 -4.13 -12.72 -9.17
CA ILE A 186 -3.56 -13.85 -8.41
C ILE A 186 -3.28 -15.05 -9.33
N VAL A 187 -4.20 -15.37 -10.25
CA VAL A 187 -4.01 -16.42 -11.25
C VAL A 187 -2.84 -16.09 -12.17
N LEU A 188 -2.75 -14.87 -12.70
CA LEU A 188 -1.62 -14.45 -13.55
C LEU A 188 -0.28 -14.52 -12.80
N MET A 189 -0.26 -14.14 -11.53
CA MET A 189 0.94 -14.24 -10.68
C MET A 189 1.42 -15.68 -10.50
N SER A 190 0.52 -16.67 -10.58
CA SER A 190 0.91 -18.10 -10.49
C SER A 190 1.72 -18.58 -11.69
N PHE A 191 1.55 -17.94 -12.85
CA PHE A 191 2.26 -18.30 -14.09
C PHE A 191 3.62 -17.60 -14.23
N HIS A 192 3.86 -16.50 -13.51
CA HIS A 192 5.10 -15.73 -13.62
C HIS A 192 6.03 -16.02 -12.44
N GLU A 193 7.27 -16.45 -12.69
CA GLU A 193 8.17 -16.96 -11.64
C GLU A 193 8.43 -15.96 -10.52
N ASP A 194 8.74 -14.71 -10.87
CA ASP A 194 8.96 -13.63 -9.89
C ASP A 194 7.72 -13.30 -9.06
N ALA A 195 6.55 -13.32 -9.70
CA ALA A 195 5.29 -12.97 -9.03
C ALA A 195 4.78 -14.13 -8.16
N ARG A 196 5.06 -15.38 -8.55
CA ARG A 196 4.72 -16.59 -7.80
C ARG A 196 5.38 -16.58 -6.42
N MET A 197 6.55 -15.96 -6.27
CA MET A 197 7.19 -15.79 -4.97
C MET A 197 6.28 -15.09 -3.96
N ALA A 198 5.46 -14.13 -4.37
CA ALA A 198 4.49 -13.48 -3.49
C ALA A 198 3.42 -14.44 -2.96
N LEU A 199 3.01 -15.42 -3.76
CA LEU A 199 2.02 -16.43 -3.36
C LEU A 199 2.59 -17.48 -2.40
N ILE A 200 3.91 -17.61 -2.33
CA ILE A 200 4.60 -18.53 -1.40
C ILE A 200 4.97 -17.80 -0.11
N VAL A 201 5.66 -16.65 -0.24
CA VAL A 201 6.12 -15.84 0.91
C VAL A 201 4.93 -15.23 1.65
N GLY A 202 3.88 -14.87 0.93
CA GLY A 202 2.68 -14.25 1.46
C GLY A 202 2.00 -15.05 2.58
N PRO A 203 1.57 -16.30 2.32
CA PRO A 203 0.98 -17.16 3.35
C PRO A 203 1.90 -17.38 4.55
N ILE A 204 3.22 -17.54 4.34
CA ILE A 204 4.19 -17.68 5.44
C ILE A 204 4.17 -16.42 6.32
N LEU A 205 4.24 -15.23 5.71
CA LEU A 205 4.17 -13.97 6.44
C LEU A 205 2.82 -13.81 7.16
N LEU A 206 1.72 -14.18 6.51
CA LEU A 206 0.39 -14.14 7.12
C LEU A 206 0.33 -15.05 8.35
N THR A 207 0.86 -16.27 8.27
CA THR A 207 0.95 -17.19 9.39
C THR A 207 1.80 -16.61 10.52
N ILE A 208 2.95 -16.00 10.21
CA ILE A 208 3.79 -15.32 11.19
C ILE A 208 3.01 -14.19 11.89
N TYR A 209 2.30 -13.35 11.12
CA TYR A 209 1.49 -12.27 11.70
C TYR A 209 0.35 -12.78 12.56
N LEU A 210 -0.32 -13.86 12.14
CA LEU A 210 -1.37 -14.51 12.94
C LEU A 210 -0.81 -15.08 14.25
N ILE A 211 0.33 -15.77 14.19
CA ILE A 211 1.01 -16.28 15.40
C ILE A 211 1.35 -15.10 16.32
N LEU A 212 1.98 -14.04 15.81
CA LEU A 212 2.28 -12.84 16.59
C LEU A 212 1.03 -12.22 17.21
N TYR A 213 -0.08 -12.15 16.46
CA TYR A 213 -1.35 -11.63 16.95
C TYR A 213 -1.90 -12.43 18.15
N PHE A 214 -1.85 -13.75 18.08
CA PHE A 214 -2.29 -14.64 19.18
C PHE A 214 -1.31 -14.64 20.36
N VAL A 215 0.01 -14.72 20.10
CA VAL A 215 1.06 -14.74 21.13
C VAL A 215 1.11 -13.42 21.91
N LEU A 216 0.97 -12.28 21.23
CA LEU A 216 0.89 -10.97 21.87
C LEU A 216 -0.44 -10.75 22.61
N GLY A 217 -1.35 -11.73 22.59
CA GLY A 217 -2.61 -11.70 23.32
C GLY A 217 -3.55 -10.59 22.84
N ILE A 218 -3.35 -10.07 21.63
CA ILE A 218 -4.15 -8.97 21.07
C ILE A 218 -5.60 -9.45 20.86
N ASN A 219 -5.78 -10.73 20.55
CA ASN A 219 -7.08 -11.38 20.45
C ASN A 219 -7.92 -11.29 21.74
N LYS A 220 -7.29 -11.18 22.92
CA LYS A 220 -8.00 -11.18 24.22
C LYS A 220 -8.52 -9.80 24.64
N LYS A 221 -8.14 -8.72 23.93
CA LYS A 221 -8.46 -7.34 24.34
C LYS A 221 -9.82 -6.84 23.86
N HIS A 222 -10.73 -7.73 23.45
CA HIS A 222 -11.89 -7.36 22.65
C HIS A 222 -13.24 -7.50 23.39
N VAL A 223 -13.46 -6.74 24.48
CA VAL A 223 -14.82 -6.48 25.03
C VAL A 223 -14.93 -5.14 25.78
N LEU A 224 -14.27 -4.05 25.39
CA LEU A 224 -14.49 -2.76 26.08
C LEU A 224 -14.90 -1.64 25.11
N GLN A 225 -16.19 -1.30 25.23
CA GLN A 225 -16.80 0.01 24.96
C GLN A 225 -17.18 0.34 23.51
N LEU A 226 -18.17 -0.38 22.98
CA LEU A 226 -19.14 0.18 22.02
C LEU A 226 -20.46 0.62 22.70
N GLY A 227 -20.48 0.71 24.05
CA GLY A 227 -21.69 0.92 24.85
C GLY A 227 -21.80 2.24 25.62
N GLU A 228 -20.73 3.01 25.81
CA GLU A 228 -20.80 4.24 26.62
C GLU A 228 -19.88 5.33 26.07
N GLN A 229 -20.37 6.08 25.08
CA GLN A 229 -20.22 7.53 25.05
C GLN A 229 -21.53 8.10 24.51
N LYS A 230 -22.45 8.36 25.44
CA LYS A 230 -23.53 9.34 25.28
C LYS A 230 -22.96 10.73 25.54
#